data_AF-A0A1E7M1X0-F1
#
_entry.id   AF-A0A1E7M1X0-F1
#
_cell.length_a   1.000
_cell.length_b   1.000
_cell.length_c   1.000
_cell.angle_alpha   90.00
_cell.angle_beta   90.00
_cell.angle_gamma   90.00
#
_symmetry.space_group_name_H-M   'P 1'
#
loop_
_entity.id
_entity.type
_entity.pdbx_description
1 polymer ?
#
loop_
_entity_poly.entity_id
_entity_poly.type
_entity_poly.pdbx_seq_one_letter_code
_entity_poly.pdbx_strand_id
1 'polypeptide(L)'
;MHNATLILLDIVEDCLNDDDVSLTGVLGGARDHAEHMLGIFSSYGVLAEAEAAAQIVQAAGLDAGSPFGLAVAQGLTGIEQLPVKQQQQLVRTAARRYAITAPSRTPAAPATAHRRPAPGRSR
;
A
#
# COMPACT_ATOMS: atom_id res chain seq x y z
N MET A 1 4.99 -5.01 -6.93
CA MET A 1 4.90 -5.12 -5.46
C MET A 1 4.65 -3.77 -4.84
N HIS A 2 5.64 -2.88 -4.75
CA HIS A 2 5.51 -1.59 -4.07
C HIS A 2 4.21 -0.80 -4.32
N ASN A 3 3.87 -0.55 -5.60
CA ASN A 3 2.67 0.20 -5.94
C ASN A 3 1.36 -0.54 -5.58
N ALA A 4 1.36 -1.87 -5.63
CA ALA A 4 0.20 -2.69 -5.26
C ALA A 4 -0.02 -2.68 -3.74
N THR A 5 1.06 -2.77 -2.96
CA THR A 5 1.01 -2.71 -1.50
C THR A 5 0.56 -1.34 -1.00
N LEU A 6 0.99 -0.24 -1.65
CA LEU A 6 0.48 1.10 -1.34
C LEU A 6 -1.02 1.23 -1.58
N ILE A 7 -1.49 0.79 -2.75
CA ILE A 7 -2.91 0.87 -3.09
C ILE A 7 -3.75 0.01 -2.13
N LEU A 8 -3.24 -1.15 -1.70
CA LEU A 8 -3.90 -1.99 -0.71
C LEU A 8 -4.01 -1.30 0.65
N LEU A 9 -2.96 -0.59 1.09
CA LEU A 9 -3.01 0.20 2.33
C LEU A 9 -4.02 1.35 2.26
N ASP A 10 -4.12 2.04 1.11
CA ASP A 10 -5.12 3.10 0.91
C ASP A 10 -6.56 2.53 0.95
N ILE A 11 -6.81 1.39 0.29
CA ILE A 11 -8.11 0.69 0.33
C ILE A 11 -8.46 0.28 1.76
N VAL A 12 -7.49 -0.27 2.50
CA VAL A 12 -7.72 -0.70 3.89
C VAL A 12 -8.06 0.50 4.78
N GLU A 13 -7.40 1.65 4.59
CA GLU A 13 -7.75 2.88 5.30
C GLU A 13 -9.19 3.33 5.00
N ASP A 14 -9.58 3.33 3.73
CA ASP A 14 -10.92 3.75 3.29
C ASP A 14 -12.02 2.79 3.77
N CYS A 15 -11.77 1.48 3.79
CA CYS A 15 -12.74 0.46 4.19
C CYS A 15 -12.85 0.25 5.71
N LEU A 16 -11.84 0.64 6.50
CA LEU A 16 -11.91 0.65 7.97
C LEU A 16 -12.91 1.67 8.54
N ASN A 17 -13.64 2.40 7.69
CA ASN A 17 -14.72 3.29 8.10
C ASN A 17 -16.04 2.55 8.39
N ASP A 18 -16.19 1.30 7.95
CA ASP A 18 -17.36 0.48 8.24
C ASP A 18 -17.17 -0.26 9.58
N ASP A 19 -17.96 0.08 10.59
CA ASP A 19 -17.85 -0.40 11.97
C ASP A 19 -17.99 -1.94 12.13
N ASP A 20 -18.49 -2.63 11.10
CA ASP A 20 -18.78 -4.07 11.12
C ASP A 20 -17.68 -4.95 10.49
N VAL A 21 -16.57 -4.38 10.01
CA VAL A 21 -15.52 -5.14 9.29
C VAL A 21 -14.20 -5.14 10.04
N SER A 22 -13.66 -6.34 10.32
CA SER A 22 -12.36 -6.50 10.98
C SER A 22 -11.20 -6.13 10.05
N LEU A 23 -10.06 -5.70 10.60
CA LEU A 23 -8.86 -5.37 9.84
C LEU A 23 -8.40 -6.53 8.93
N THR A 24 -8.44 -7.77 9.43
CA THR A 24 -8.14 -8.98 8.65
C THR A 24 -9.16 -9.23 7.55
N GLY A 25 -10.44 -8.96 7.80
CA GLY A 25 -11.50 -9.03 6.80
C GLY A 25 -11.31 -8.01 5.68
N VAL A 26 -10.94 -6.77 6.03
CA VAL A 26 -10.63 -5.71 5.07
C VAL A 26 -9.39 -6.07 4.24
N LEU A 27 -8.32 -6.58 4.86
CA LEU A 27 -7.11 -7.02 4.14
C LEU A 27 -7.42 -8.14 3.14
N GLY A 28 -8.21 -9.15 3.54
CA GLY A 28 -8.64 -10.22 2.65
C GLY A 28 -9.52 -9.72 1.50
N GLY A 29 -10.46 -8.81 1.78
CA GLY A 29 -11.31 -8.21 0.74
C GLY A 29 -10.56 -7.26 -0.21
N ALA A 30 -9.55 -6.54 0.30
CA ALA A 30 -8.70 -5.65 -0.50
C ALA A 30 -7.81 -6.44 -1.48
N ARG A 31 -7.37 -7.64 -1.11
CA ARG A 31 -6.73 -8.59 -2.04
C ARG A 31 -7.62 -8.91 -3.24
N ASP A 32 -8.90 -9.23 -2.99
CA ASP A 32 -9.84 -9.59 -4.05
C ASP A 32 -10.17 -8.38 -4.95
N HIS A 33 -10.17 -7.17 -4.38
CA HIS A 33 -10.33 -5.92 -5.14
C HIS A 33 -9.09 -5.53 -5.95
N ALA A 34 -7.88 -5.87 -5.49
CA ALA A 34 -6.63 -5.52 -6.18
C ALA A 34 -6.53 -6.17 -7.57
N GLU A 35 -7.07 -7.37 -7.77
CA GLU A 35 -7.13 -8.01 -9.09
C GLU A 35 -7.99 -7.20 -10.06
N HIS A 36 -9.17 -6.77 -9.62
CA HIS A 36 -10.12 -6.02 -10.44
C HIS A 36 -9.65 -4.60 -10.76
N MET A 37 -8.98 -3.92 -9.81
CA MET A 37 -8.57 -2.52 -9.98
C MET A 37 -7.20 -2.35 -10.60
N LEU A 38 -6.27 -3.28 -10.38
CA LEU A 38 -4.88 -3.15 -10.81
C LEU A 38 -4.51 -4.08 -11.96
N GLY A 39 -5.42 -4.97 -12.37
CA GLY A 39 -5.16 -5.97 -13.40
C GLY A 39 -4.04 -6.94 -13.01
N ILE A 40 -3.79 -7.08 -11.71
CA ILE A 40 -2.74 -7.94 -11.15
C ILE A 40 -3.37 -9.32 -10.92
N PHE A 41 -2.75 -10.39 -11.43
CA PHE A 41 -3.23 -11.75 -11.15
C PHE A 41 -3.37 -11.99 -9.64
N SER A 42 -4.46 -12.63 -9.23
CA SER A 42 -4.79 -12.95 -7.82
C SER A 42 -3.63 -13.56 -7.01
N SER A 43 -2.74 -14.31 -7.67
CA SER A 43 -1.53 -14.89 -7.09
C SER A 43 -0.55 -13.86 -6.50
N TYR A 44 -0.51 -12.64 -7.03
CA TYR A 44 0.29 -11.55 -6.48
C TYR A 44 -0.46 -10.70 -5.44
N GLY A 45 -1.80 -10.81 -5.39
CA GLY A 45 -2.62 -10.15 -4.36
C GLY A 45 -2.28 -10.66 -2.96
N VAL A 46 -2.04 -11.97 -2.81
CA VAL A 46 -1.59 -12.60 -1.56
C VAL A 46 -0.26 -12.02 -1.07
N LEU A 47 0.66 -11.74 -2.00
CA LEU A 47 1.96 -11.16 -1.65
C LEU A 47 1.81 -9.70 -1.19
N ALA A 48 0.95 -8.93 -1.84
CA ALA A 48 0.69 -7.53 -1.47
C ALA A 48 -0.05 -7.44 -0.11
N GLU A 49 -1.00 -8.34 0.14
CA GLU A 49 -1.72 -8.47 1.41
C GLU A 49 -0.76 -8.77 2.56
N ALA A 50 0.08 -9.82 2.41
CA ALA A 50 1.05 -10.20 3.42
C ALA A 50 2.07 -9.07 3.71
N GLU A 51 2.50 -8.35 2.66
CA GLU A 51 3.39 -7.21 2.83
C GLU A 51 2.71 -6.04 3.54
N ALA A 52 1.45 -5.71 3.19
CA ALA A 52 0.68 -4.67 3.86
C ALA A 52 0.46 -5.00 5.35
N ALA A 53 0.09 -6.25 5.65
CA ALA A 53 -0.06 -6.76 7.01
C ALA A 53 1.22 -6.56 7.84
N ALA A 54 2.38 -6.92 7.27
CA ALA A 54 3.67 -6.73 7.92
C ALA A 54 3.98 -5.24 8.20
N GLN A 55 3.66 -4.34 7.27
CA GLN A 55 3.88 -2.90 7.46
C GLN A 55 2.99 -2.32 8.57
N ILE A 56 1.74 -2.79 8.70
CA ILE A 56 0.83 -2.38 9.77
C ILE A 56 1.35 -2.83 11.14
N VAL A 57 1.81 -4.07 11.24
CA VAL A 57 2.43 -4.62 12.47
C VAL A 57 3.69 -3.84 12.84
N GLN A 58 4.54 -3.50 11.86
CA GLN A 58 5.71 -2.64 12.08
C GLN A 58 5.33 -1.19 12.46
N ALA A 59 4.21 -0.67 11.99
CA ALA A 59 3.69 0.63 12.40
C ALA A 59 3.25 0.64 13.87
N ALA A 60 2.83 -0.50 14.40
CA ALA A 60 2.55 -0.70 15.83
C ALA A 60 3.83 -0.88 16.68
N GLY A 61 5.01 -0.83 16.06
CA GLY A 61 6.30 -1.00 16.74
C GLY A 61 6.66 -2.47 17.04
N LEU A 62 5.94 -3.41 16.44
CA LEU A 62 6.20 -4.84 16.58
C LEU A 62 7.14 -5.33 15.47
N ASP A 63 7.98 -6.31 15.78
CA ASP A 63 8.77 -6.99 14.74
C ASP A 63 7.87 -7.96 13.97
N ALA A 64 7.69 -7.69 12.68
CA ALA A 64 6.91 -8.54 11.79
C ALA A 64 7.69 -9.78 11.31
N GLY A 65 9.02 -9.76 11.36
CA GLY A 65 9.85 -10.82 10.79
C GLY A 65 9.53 -11.08 9.32
N SER A 66 9.05 -12.30 9.01
CA SER A 66 8.59 -12.66 7.67
C SER A 66 7.14 -12.20 7.44
N PRO A 67 6.79 -11.63 6.26
CA PRO A 67 5.40 -11.26 5.92
C PRO A 67 4.38 -12.40 6.02
N PHE A 68 4.84 -13.65 5.86
CA PHE A 68 4.01 -14.86 6.01
C PHE A 68 4.19 -15.53 7.39
N GLY A 69 4.82 -14.84 8.33
CA GLY A 69 5.18 -15.37 9.63
C GLY A 69 4.07 -15.25 10.67
N LEU A 70 4.16 -16.10 11.70
CA LEU A 70 3.22 -16.11 12.83
C LEU A 70 3.19 -14.76 13.58
N ALA A 71 4.32 -14.04 13.61
CA ALA A 71 4.42 -12.73 14.25
C ALA A 71 3.46 -11.71 13.62
N VAL A 72 3.25 -11.76 12.30
CA VAL A 72 2.29 -10.89 11.60
C VAL A 72 0.86 -11.24 12.01
N ALA A 73 0.51 -12.53 12.02
CA ALA A 73 -0.83 -12.97 12.42
C ALA A 73 -1.16 -12.57 13.87
N GLN A 74 -0.24 -12.81 14.80
CA GLN A 74 -0.40 -12.43 16.21
C GLN A 74 -0.48 -10.91 16.40
N GLY A 75 0.37 -10.17 15.68
CA GLY A 75 0.38 -8.71 15.71
C GLY A 75 -0.95 -8.13 15.22
N LEU A 76 -1.49 -8.65 14.11
CA LEU A 76 -2.79 -8.23 13.59
C LEU A 76 -3.93 -8.54 14.57
N THR A 77 -3.96 -9.73 15.16
CA THR A 77 -4.97 -10.06 16.18
C THR A 77 -4.92 -9.09 17.36
N GLY A 78 -3.72 -8.66 17.79
CA GLY A 78 -3.57 -7.65 18.83
C GLY A 78 -4.06 -6.26 18.40
N ILE A 79 -3.79 -5.86 17.16
CA ILE A 79 -4.22 -4.57 16.59
C ILE A 79 -5.74 -4.52 16.42
N GLU A 80 -6.39 -5.62 16.03
CA GLU A 80 -7.84 -5.69 15.89
C GLU A 80 -8.62 -5.44 17.18
N GLN A 81 -7.98 -5.65 18.35
CA GLN A 81 -8.58 -5.35 19.65
C GLN A 81 -8.51 -3.86 20.02
N LEU A 82 -7.79 -3.05 19.24
CA LEU A 82 -7.69 -1.62 19.47
C LEU A 82 -8.95 -0.89 18.96
N PRO A 83 -9.28 0.31 19.48
CA PRO A 83 -10.30 1.17 18.89
C PRO A 83 -10.02 1.41 17.40
N VAL A 84 -11.07 1.44 16.56
CA VAL A 84 -10.98 1.63 15.10
C VAL A 84 -10.09 2.82 14.72
N LYS A 85 -10.21 3.95 15.40
CA LYS A 85 -9.35 5.14 15.17
C LYS A 85 -7.86 4.87 15.33
N GLN A 86 -7.48 4.00 16.27
CA GLN A 86 -6.08 3.60 16.45
C GLN A 86 -5.63 2.65 15.34
N GLN A 87 -6.48 1.71 14.92
CA GLN A 87 -6.21 0.85 13.77
C GLN A 87 -5.98 1.69 12.50
N GLN A 88 -6.87 2.64 12.21
CA GLN A 88 -6.73 3.58 11.08
C GLN A 88 -5.42 4.37 11.15
N GLN A 89 -5.06 4.89 12.32
CA GLN A 89 -3.81 5.63 12.49
C GLN A 89 -2.59 4.75 12.20
N LEU A 90 -2.63 3.47 12.56
CA LEU A 90 -1.56 2.51 12.26
C LEU A 90 -1.45 2.23 10.76
N VAL A 91 -2.58 2.02 10.07
CA VAL A 91 -2.62 1.83 8.62
C VAL A 91 -2.06 3.07 7.89
N ARG A 92 -2.51 4.27 8.26
CA ARG A 92 -1.99 5.52 7.68
C ARG A 92 -0.49 5.69 7.91
N THR A 93 -0.02 5.31 9.09
CA THR A 93 1.40 5.35 9.44
C THR A 93 2.20 4.34 8.61
N ALA A 94 1.65 3.15 8.41
CA ALA A 94 2.23 2.12 7.55
C ALA A 94 2.31 2.58 6.09
N ALA A 95 1.22 3.12 5.53
CA ALA A 95 1.17 3.68 4.17
C ALA A 95 2.23 4.76 3.98
N ARG A 96 2.30 5.73 4.90
CA ARG A 96 3.28 6.82 4.85
C ARG A 96 4.72 6.30 4.92
N ARG A 97 5.01 5.37 5.83
CA ARG A 97 6.35 4.79 5.97
C ARG A 97 6.76 4.02 4.71
N TYR A 98 5.85 3.21 4.19
CA TYR A 98 6.10 2.39 3.02
C TYR A 98 6.32 3.26 1.78
N ALA A 99 5.54 4.33 1.59
CA ALA A 99 5.74 5.27 0.48
C ALA A 99 7.13 5.95 0.48
N ILE A 100 7.74 6.14 1.66
CA ILE A 100 9.07 6.74 1.80
C ILE A 100 10.18 5.73 1.46
N THR A 101 9.97 4.44 1.75
CA THR A 101 10.94 3.36 1.49
C THR A 101 10.84 2.77 0.10
N ALA A 102 9.88 3.22 -0.72
CA ALA A 102 9.84 2.99 -2.15
C ALA A 102 11.22 3.30 -2.76
N PRO A 103 11.85 2.39 -3.54
CA PRO A 103 13.00 2.79 -4.33
C PRO A 103 12.56 3.97 -5.19
N SER A 104 13.17 5.14 -4.95
CA SER A 104 12.79 6.38 -5.59
C SER A 104 12.71 6.12 -7.09
N ARG A 105 11.50 6.19 -7.65
CA ARG A 105 11.35 6.42 -9.07
C ARG A 105 12.17 7.67 -9.32
N THR A 106 13.28 7.53 -10.05
CA THR A 106 14.12 8.64 -10.49
C THR A 106 13.17 9.75 -10.90
N PRO A 107 13.27 10.97 -10.32
CA PRO A 107 12.45 12.08 -10.79
C PRO A 107 12.69 12.13 -12.30
N ALA A 108 11.63 11.96 -13.09
CA ALA A 108 11.74 12.13 -14.53
C ALA A 108 12.40 13.49 -14.75
N ALA A 109 13.59 13.48 -15.34
CA ALA A 109 14.30 14.69 -15.69
C ALA A 109 13.30 15.65 -16.36
N PRO A 110 13.31 16.95 -16.06
CA PRO A 110 12.40 17.89 -16.70
C PRO A 110 12.55 17.68 -18.20
N ALA A 111 11.44 17.30 -18.85
CA ALA A 111 11.41 17.08 -20.28
C ALA A 111 12.00 18.31 -20.94
N THR A 112 13.21 18.20 -21.47
CA THR A 112 13.81 19.25 -22.29
C THR A 112 12.83 19.49 -23.41
N ALA A 113 12.17 20.66 -23.35
CA ALA A 113 11.22 21.09 -24.35
C ALA A 113 11.82 20.85 -25.74
N HIS A 114 11.12 20.05 -26.55
CA HIS A 114 11.46 19.88 -27.96
C HIS A 114 11.62 21.28 -28.58
N ARG A 115 12.86 21.64 -28.95
CA ARG A 115 13.14 22.85 -29.72
C ARG A 115 12.30 22.79 -30.99
N ARG A 116 11.29 23.66 -31.05
CA ARG A 116 10.46 23.91 -32.23
C ARG A 116 11.39 24.29 -33.39
N PRO A 117 11.30 23.65 -34.57
CA PRO A 117 12.10 24.06 -35.72
C PRO A 117 11.69 25.47 -36.15
N ALA A 118 12.67 26.33 -36.37
CA ALA A 118 12.46 27.70 -36.83
C ALA A 118 11.82 27.70 -38.23
N PRO A 119 10.84 28.56 -38.52
CA PRO A 119 10.33 28.71 -39.87
C PRO A 119 11.42 29.35 -40.75
N GLY A 120 11.77 28.63 -41.82
CA GLY A 120 12.71 29.08 -42.83
C GLY A 120 12.28 30.41 -43.45
N ARG A 121 13.23 31.33 -43.54
CA ARG A 121 13.13 32.56 -44.33
C ARG A 121 13.24 32.19 -45.81
N SER A 122 12.12 32.24 -46.52
CA SER A 122 12.12 32.29 -47.99
C SER A 122 12.54 33.69 -48.44
N ARG A 123 13.31 33.69 -49.51
CA ARG A 123 14.03 34.79 -50.16
C ARG A 123 13.11 35.85 -50.76
#